data_AF-A0A2E3P3Z4-F1
#
_entry.id   AF-A0A2E3P3Z4-F1
#
_cell.length_a   1.000
_cell.length_b   1.000
_cell.length_c   1.000
_cell.angle_alpha   90.00
_cell.angle_beta   90.00
_cell.angle_gamma   90.00
#
_symmetry.space_group_name_H-M   'P 1'
#
loop_
_entity.id
_entity.type
_entity.pdbx_description
1 polymer ?
#
loop_
_entity_poly.entity_id
_entity_poly.type
_entity_poly.pdbx_seq_one_letter_code
_entity_poly.pdbx_strand_id
1 'polypeptide(L)'
;MNKVTKRRHSVEGSARNPASKIKKAGQSNQTNQTQPELLGVPGEKVVQASEYGRDLWQRSILFMDTLRERADNMLGHERAGLPPLLDFKYEMILDGRDFEAPSNYALLRITEVGDDCWDDCVDPEKTPVIVIDPRAGHGPGIGGFKHDSEVGMALHEGHPVYFVMFYPEPSPGQTLADVLHALRRFVDEVAQRHPKTPPILYGNCQAGWAVAILSADCEGLVGPAVLNGSPMSYWAGEAGVNPMRITGGLLGGVWLAHLAADLGDGRFDGAWLAQNFENLKPEKAIWEKYAGLFAKVDTERERFLEFERWWNGFYFMSREEIVAIVENLFIGNKLENGEFRICNGCTADLRRIRNPLVIFASYGDNITPPHQALGWIPAVYKDTDDLKRAGQRIVYLTNPHVGHLGLFVSAKVARLEHRAILESLDEIEELNPGLYEMQIDNPSGDPDCHKPQFSVRFIERKVEDIDFAKQPESFERVRAVSEANEAFYRTFVSPWVQAATNPWIAETLKWQHPMRVSRYVFSEVFNPWMRVVAGLADVVAKERRPMSDNYPMIKNEREFFGRVSEAMEMVRELRDAGNEHVFRLLYGQNLFEPSQKKPGKDEP
;
A
#
# COMPACT_ATOMS: atom_id res chain seq x y z
N MET A 1 -47.05 -34.37 31.02
CA MET A 1 -48.49 -34.03 30.95
C MET A 1 -48.79 -33.54 29.53
N ASN A 2 -49.72 -34.21 28.83
CA ASN A 2 -50.31 -33.97 27.49
C ASN A 2 -49.32 -33.78 26.31
N LYS A 3 -49.08 -34.67 25.34
CA LYS A 3 -49.86 -35.70 24.62
C LYS A 3 -51.25 -35.25 24.16
N VAL A 4 -51.40 -34.92 22.86
CA VAL A 4 -52.40 -35.54 21.96
C VAL A 4 -51.88 -35.63 20.52
N THR A 5 -51.82 -36.87 20.05
CA THR A 5 -51.62 -37.48 18.73
C THR A 5 -52.76 -37.22 17.71
N LYS A 6 -52.44 -37.26 16.40
CA LYS A 6 -53.04 -38.24 15.46
C LYS A 6 -52.36 -38.32 14.07
N ARG A 7 -51.88 -39.55 13.80
CA ARG A 7 -51.69 -40.31 12.52
C ARG A 7 -52.89 -40.17 11.57
N ARG A 8 -52.93 -40.51 10.26
CA ARG A 8 -52.26 -41.43 9.28
C ARG A 8 -52.92 -41.06 7.91
N HIS A 9 -52.36 -41.18 6.70
CA HIS A 9 -52.09 -42.41 5.94
C HIS A 9 -51.46 -42.09 4.56
N SER A 10 -50.68 -43.05 4.09
CA SER A 10 -50.02 -43.29 2.79
C SER A 10 -50.97 -43.48 1.60
N VAL A 11 -50.50 -43.25 0.35
CA VAL A 11 -50.29 -44.26 -0.72
C VAL A 11 -49.62 -43.63 -1.97
N GLU A 12 -48.71 -44.44 -2.51
CA GLU A 12 -47.94 -44.51 -3.77
C GLU A 12 -48.40 -43.76 -5.04
N GLY A 13 -47.42 -43.48 -5.93
CA GLY A 13 -47.68 -43.44 -7.38
C GLY A 13 -46.70 -42.66 -8.26
N SER A 14 -45.60 -43.31 -8.66
CA SER A 14 -45.04 -43.37 -10.04
C SER A 14 -45.01 -42.14 -10.98
N ALA A 15 -43.81 -41.83 -11.50
CA ALA A 15 -43.46 -41.77 -12.95
C ALA A 15 -42.56 -40.59 -13.39
N ARG A 16 -41.35 -40.99 -13.80
CA ARG A 16 -40.38 -40.46 -14.79
C ARG A 16 -40.87 -39.40 -15.81
N ASN A 17 -40.06 -38.33 -15.95
CA ASN A 17 -39.50 -37.66 -17.17
C ASN A 17 -40.44 -37.22 -18.34
N PRO A 18 -40.00 -36.41 -19.34
CA PRO A 18 -38.85 -35.50 -19.45
C PRO A 18 -39.19 -34.14 -20.14
N ALA A 19 -38.15 -33.33 -20.40
CA ALA A 19 -38.18 -32.14 -21.25
C ALA A 19 -38.50 -32.40 -22.73
N SER A 20 -39.16 -31.45 -23.43
CA SER A 20 -38.67 -30.83 -24.70
C SER A 20 -39.68 -29.88 -25.38
N LYS A 21 -39.16 -28.73 -25.85
CA LYS A 21 -39.38 -27.93 -27.09
C LYS A 21 -40.75 -28.09 -27.85
N ILE A 22 -41.42 -27.07 -28.42
CA ILE A 22 -41.06 -26.19 -29.56
C ILE A 22 -42.17 -25.11 -29.75
N LYS A 23 -41.77 -23.90 -30.21
CA LYS A 23 -42.44 -22.86 -31.04
C LYS A 23 -43.79 -23.25 -31.72
N LYS A 24 -44.77 -22.37 -32.04
CA LYS A 24 -44.75 -20.98 -32.56
C LYS A 24 -46.19 -20.43 -32.69
N ALA A 25 -46.28 -19.09 -32.72
CA ALA A 25 -47.23 -18.23 -33.44
C ALA A 25 -48.68 -18.02 -32.94
N GLY A 26 -48.98 -16.75 -32.69
CA GLY A 26 -50.31 -16.15 -32.58
C GLY A 26 -50.15 -14.63 -32.40
N GLN A 27 -50.25 -13.88 -33.50
CA GLN A 27 -50.27 -12.41 -33.54
C GLN A 27 -51.46 -11.87 -32.73
N SER A 28 -51.27 -10.78 -31.98
CA SER A 28 -52.10 -9.57 -32.11
C SER A 28 -51.71 -8.48 -31.11
N ASN A 29 -51.63 -7.27 -31.67
CA ASN A 29 -51.79 -5.95 -31.05
C ASN A 29 -50.64 -5.38 -30.22
N GLN A 30 -49.66 -4.87 -30.98
CA GLN A 30 -49.00 -3.60 -30.66
C GLN A 30 -50.05 -2.52 -30.38
N THR A 31 -50.07 -2.00 -29.16
CA THR A 31 -50.53 -0.63 -28.90
C THR A 31 -49.30 0.13 -28.42
N ASN A 32 -48.78 0.98 -29.30
CA ASN A 32 -47.83 2.03 -28.96
C ASN A 32 -48.42 2.88 -27.83
N GLN A 33 -47.89 2.76 -26.62
CA GLN A 33 -47.88 3.85 -25.67
C GLN A 33 -46.46 4.39 -25.59
N THR A 34 -46.13 5.20 -26.59
CA THR A 34 -45.10 6.22 -26.49
C THR A 34 -45.44 7.06 -25.27
N GLN A 35 -44.64 6.95 -24.20
CA GLN A 35 -44.66 7.95 -23.13
C GLN A 35 -44.38 9.30 -23.79
N PRO A 36 -45.19 10.34 -23.54
CA PRO A 36 -44.86 11.65 -24.05
C PRO A 36 -43.57 12.13 -23.37
N GLU A 37 -42.55 12.44 -24.18
CA GLU A 37 -41.52 13.41 -23.80
C GLU A 37 -42.24 14.65 -23.28
N LEU A 38 -42.27 14.82 -21.95
CA LEU A 38 -42.72 16.06 -21.35
C LEU A 38 -41.71 17.15 -21.77
N LEU A 39 -42.09 17.91 -22.79
CA LEU A 39 -41.57 19.24 -23.05
C LEU A 39 -41.82 20.08 -21.80
N GLY A 40 -40.83 20.10 -20.90
CA GLY A 40 -40.93 20.72 -19.58
C GLY A 40 -41.39 22.18 -19.65
N VAL A 41 -42.34 22.53 -18.80
CA VAL A 41 -42.87 23.90 -18.65
C VAL A 41 -41.69 24.80 -18.25
N PRO A 42 -41.53 26.02 -18.83
CA PRO A 42 -40.40 26.90 -18.53
C PRO A 42 -40.17 27.16 -17.03
N GLY A 43 -41.24 27.11 -16.21
CA GLY A 43 -41.16 27.26 -14.76
C GLY A 43 -40.55 26.06 -14.01
N GLU A 44 -40.75 24.83 -14.49
CA GLU A 44 -40.19 23.62 -13.85
C GLU A 44 -38.67 23.57 -13.97
N LYS A 45 -38.13 23.99 -15.14
CA LYS A 45 -36.68 24.07 -15.35
C LYS A 45 -36.01 25.11 -14.47
N VAL A 46 -36.69 26.24 -14.21
CA VAL A 46 -36.19 27.31 -13.32
C VAL A 46 -36.19 26.84 -11.85
N VAL A 47 -37.24 26.16 -11.40
CA VAL A 47 -37.31 25.60 -10.05
C VAL A 47 -36.23 24.53 -9.85
N GLN A 48 -36.05 23.61 -10.80
CA GLN A 48 -35.00 22.58 -10.75
C GLN A 48 -33.60 23.19 -10.71
N ALA A 49 -33.34 24.23 -11.52
CA ALA A 49 -32.05 24.95 -11.50
C ALA A 49 -31.81 25.65 -10.15
N SER A 50 -32.86 26.21 -9.53
CA SER A 50 -32.76 26.84 -8.21
C SER A 50 -32.50 25.82 -7.10
N GLU A 51 -33.14 24.64 -7.15
CA GLU A 51 -32.94 23.57 -6.18
C GLU A 51 -31.54 22.98 -6.27
N TYR A 52 -31.05 22.77 -7.51
CA TYR A 52 -29.68 22.36 -7.75
C TYR A 52 -28.67 23.42 -7.30
N GLY A 53 -28.91 24.70 -7.60
CA GLY A 53 -28.07 25.79 -7.15
C GLY A 53 -27.96 25.87 -5.63
N ARG A 54 -29.07 25.64 -4.90
CA ARG A 54 -29.07 25.53 -3.44
C ARG A 54 -28.25 24.33 -2.98
N ASP A 55 -28.50 23.14 -3.53
CA ASP A 55 -27.79 21.91 -3.16
C ASP A 55 -26.28 22.04 -3.39
N LEU A 56 -25.88 22.55 -4.56
CA LEU A 56 -24.49 22.81 -4.92
C LEU A 56 -23.83 23.77 -3.94
N TRP A 57 -24.50 24.86 -3.57
CA TRP A 57 -24.00 25.83 -2.59
C TRP A 57 -23.83 25.19 -1.21
N GLN A 58 -24.81 24.40 -0.75
CA GLN A 58 -24.73 23.69 0.53
C GLN A 58 -23.57 22.68 0.53
N ARG A 59 -23.44 21.85 -0.51
CA ARG A 59 -22.33 20.89 -0.64
C ARG A 59 -20.98 21.58 -0.71
N SER A 60 -20.88 22.73 -1.37
CA SER A 60 -19.65 23.52 -1.44
C SER A 60 -19.19 24.01 -0.07
N ILE A 61 -20.11 24.48 0.77
CA ILE A 61 -19.78 24.92 2.13
C ILE A 61 -19.31 23.73 2.99
N LEU A 62 -20.05 22.62 2.99
CA LEU A 62 -19.68 21.43 3.76
C LEU A 62 -18.37 20.80 3.30
N PHE A 63 -18.11 20.83 1.99
CA PHE A 63 -16.85 20.37 1.41
C PHE A 63 -15.68 21.24 1.88
N MET A 64 -15.82 22.57 1.79
CA MET A 64 -14.80 23.51 2.25
C MET A 64 -14.56 23.39 3.76
N ASP A 65 -15.61 23.18 4.55
CA ASP A 65 -15.50 22.93 5.99
C ASP A 65 -14.78 21.61 6.29
N THR A 66 -15.07 20.54 5.53
CA THR A 66 -14.32 19.29 5.66
C THR A 66 -12.82 19.48 5.35
N LEU A 67 -12.48 20.28 4.33
CA LEU A 67 -11.07 20.59 4.01
C LEU A 67 -10.39 21.44 5.09
N ARG A 68 -11.15 22.33 5.74
CA ARG A 68 -10.70 23.11 6.90
C ARG A 68 -10.38 22.20 8.06
N GLU A 69 -11.32 21.34 8.45
CA GLU A 69 -11.12 20.38 9.54
C GLU A 69 -9.92 19.48 9.27
N ARG A 70 -9.76 18.99 8.04
CA ARG A 70 -8.56 18.24 7.63
C ARG A 70 -7.28 19.03 7.91
N ALA A 71 -7.24 20.31 7.53
CA ALA A 71 -6.06 21.15 7.70
C ALA A 71 -5.79 21.48 9.18
N ASP A 72 -6.83 21.77 9.95
CA ASP A 72 -6.73 22.03 11.39
C ASP A 72 -6.31 20.77 12.16
N ASN A 73 -6.83 19.59 11.78
CA ASN A 73 -6.42 18.29 12.32
C ASN A 73 -4.94 18.01 12.04
N MET A 74 -4.48 18.26 10.81
CA MET A 74 -3.07 18.11 10.43
C MET A 74 -2.17 19.03 11.29
N LEU A 75 -2.53 20.30 11.44
CA LEU A 75 -1.78 21.24 12.29
C LEU A 75 -1.80 20.84 13.77
N GLY A 76 -2.95 20.38 14.26
CA GLY A 76 -3.09 19.88 15.63
C GLY A 76 -2.18 18.67 15.88
N HIS A 77 -2.11 17.75 14.91
CA HIS A 77 -1.26 16.58 14.96
C HIS A 77 0.23 16.94 14.95
N GLU A 78 0.65 17.86 14.08
CA GLU A 78 2.03 18.37 14.08
C GLU A 78 2.40 19.06 15.39
N ARG A 79 1.51 19.89 15.96
CA ARG A 79 1.75 20.56 17.25
C ARG A 79 1.85 19.59 18.43
N ALA A 80 1.15 18.45 18.34
CA ALA A 80 1.26 17.37 19.32
C ALA A 80 2.56 16.55 19.18
N GLY A 81 3.40 16.87 18.20
CA GLY A 81 4.65 16.15 17.92
C GLY A 81 4.46 14.90 17.07
N LEU A 82 3.38 14.84 16.27
CA LEU A 82 3.05 13.70 15.38
C LEU A 82 3.06 12.35 16.14
N PRO A 83 2.25 12.18 17.20
CA PRO A 83 2.16 10.89 17.88
C PRO A 83 1.71 9.77 16.92
N PRO A 84 2.07 8.49 17.15
CA PRO A 84 1.62 7.41 16.28
C PRO A 84 0.10 7.30 16.28
N LEU A 85 -0.50 7.06 15.11
CA LEU A 85 -1.95 6.94 14.93
C LEU A 85 -2.38 5.48 15.02
N LEU A 86 -2.16 4.87 16.19
CA LEU A 86 -2.60 3.52 16.49
C LEU A 86 -3.97 3.57 17.19
N ASP A 87 -4.90 2.75 16.75
CA ASP A 87 -6.24 2.64 17.36
C ASP A 87 -6.26 1.63 18.54
N PHE A 88 -5.09 1.35 19.11
CA PHE A 88 -4.88 0.28 20.09
C PHE A 88 -4.17 0.79 21.34
N LYS A 89 -4.43 0.13 22.48
CA LYS A 89 -3.60 0.33 23.66
C LYS A 89 -2.35 -0.53 23.55
N TYR A 90 -1.24 0.01 24.04
CA TYR A 90 0.04 -0.65 23.97
C TYR A 90 0.92 -0.28 25.16
N GLU A 91 1.90 -1.12 25.40
CA GLU A 91 3.06 -0.80 26.23
C GLU A 91 4.33 -0.76 25.39
N MET A 92 5.26 0.12 25.74
CA MET A 92 6.57 0.19 25.10
C MET A 92 7.50 -0.84 25.74
N ILE A 93 8.10 -1.69 24.91
CA ILE A 93 9.02 -2.75 25.34
C ILE A 93 10.47 -2.28 25.23
N LEU A 94 10.83 -1.71 24.08
CA LEU A 94 12.17 -1.18 23.81
C LEU A 94 12.07 0.11 23.00
N ASP A 95 12.92 1.07 23.33
CA ASP A 95 13.13 2.29 22.55
C ASP A 95 14.52 2.24 21.91
N GLY A 96 14.57 2.22 20.59
CA GLY A 96 15.82 2.16 19.83
C GLY A 96 16.68 3.41 19.99
N ARG A 97 16.14 4.52 20.48
CA ARG A 97 16.90 5.76 20.72
C ARG A 97 17.87 5.62 21.89
N ASP A 98 17.61 4.67 22.79
CA ASP A 98 18.44 4.39 23.96
C ASP A 98 19.54 3.34 23.67
N PHE A 99 19.65 2.86 22.43
CA PHE A 99 20.70 1.92 22.03
C PHE A 99 22.05 2.62 21.81
N GLU A 100 23.14 1.86 21.88
CA GLU A 100 24.49 2.35 21.61
C GLU A 100 24.62 2.98 20.21
N ALA A 101 23.96 2.36 19.22
CA ALA A 101 23.71 2.94 17.91
C ALA A 101 22.21 3.32 17.84
N PRO A 102 21.85 4.59 18.08
CA PRO A 102 20.45 4.99 18.19
C PRO A 102 19.69 4.85 16.88
N SER A 103 18.45 4.35 16.97
CA SER A 103 17.47 4.42 15.89
C SER A 103 16.17 5.02 16.39
N ASN A 104 15.43 5.72 15.54
CA ASN A 104 14.14 6.29 15.88
C ASN A 104 13.00 5.25 15.92
N TYR A 105 13.31 3.96 16.05
CA TYR A 105 12.32 2.89 16.09
C TYR A 105 12.02 2.48 17.52
N ALA A 106 10.82 1.98 17.79
CA ALA A 106 10.45 1.42 19.09
C ALA A 106 9.58 0.17 18.92
N LEU A 107 9.76 -0.78 19.84
CA LEU A 107 8.96 -2.00 19.92
C LEU A 107 7.83 -1.81 20.93
N LEU A 108 6.60 -2.04 20.49
CA LEU A 108 5.40 -1.99 21.31
C LEU A 108 4.82 -3.40 21.46
N ARG A 109 4.23 -3.69 22.61
CA ARG A 109 3.30 -4.83 22.79
C ARG A 109 1.89 -4.29 22.82
N ILE A 110 1.04 -4.83 21.95
CA ILE A 110 -0.38 -4.44 21.87
C ILE A 110 -1.12 -5.11 23.02
N THR A 111 -1.86 -4.34 23.81
CA THR A 111 -2.55 -4.85 25.01
C THR A 111 -4.07 -4.90 24.84
N GLU A 112 -4.65 -4.08 23.96
CA GLU A 112 -6.10 -4.02 23.73
C GLU A 112 -6.42 -3.50 22.33
N VAL A 113 -7.36 -4.16 21.65
CA VAL A 113 -7.89 -3.80 20.33
C VAL A 113 -9.42 -3.88 20.39
N GLY A 114 -10.09 -2.75 20.62
CA GLY A 114 -11.54 -2.76 20.82
C GLY A 114 -11.93 -3.55 22.08
N ASP A 115 -12.79 -4.55 21.94
CA ASP A 115 -13.20 -5.43 23.04
C ASP A 115 -12.21 -6.59 23.30
N ASP A 116 -11.27 -6.84 22.38
CA ASP A 116 -10.25 -7.87 22.53
C ASP A 116 -9.12 -7.35 23.42
N CYS A 117 -8.87 -8.02 24.55
CA CYS A 117 -7.81 -7.65 25.48
C CYS A 117 -6.80 -8.77 25.67
N TRP A 118 -5.54 -8.39 25.89
CA TRP A 118 -4.42 -9.33 25.99
C TRP A 118 -4.66 -10.44 27.02
N ASP A 119 -5.16 -10.07 28.20
CA ASP A 119 -5.31 -11.01 29.32
C ASP A 119 -6.39 -12.08 29.07
N ASP A 120 -7.42 -11.77 28.25
CA ASP A 120 -8.54 -12.68 27.98
C ASP A 120 -8.45 -13.37 26.60
N CYS A 121 -7.85 -12.72 25.60
CA CYS A 121 -7.89 -13.18 24.20
C CYS A 121 -6.59 -13.84 23.73
N VAL A 122 -5.44 -13.53 24.34
CA VAL A 122 -4.14 -14.03 23.87
C VAL A 122 -3.80 -15.35 24.54
N ASP A 123 -3.40 -16.34 23.74
CA ASP A 123 -2.71 -17.54 24.20
C ASP A 123 -1.19 -17.29 24.16
N PRO A 124 -0.50 -17.17 25.31
CA PRO A 124 0.95 -16.94 25.35
C PRO A 124 1.78 -18.06 24.71
N GLU A 125 1.17 -19.22 24.46
CA GLU A 125 1.81 -20.36 23.82
C GLU A 125 1.74 -20.30 22.29
N LYS A 126 0.86 -19.46 21.72
CA LYS A 126 0.81 -19.23 20.28
C LYS A 126 2.03 -18.44 19.81
N THR A 127 2.41 -18.68 18.56
CA THR A 127 3.54 -17.99 17.93
C THR A 127 3.33 -16.48 17.93
N PRO A 128 4.25 -15.68 18.47
CA PRO A 128 4.10 -14.22 18.51
C PRO A 128 4.21 -13.63 17.11
N VAL A 129 3.48 -12.53 16.86
CA VAL A 129 3.49 -11.80 15.59
C VAL A 129 4.10 -10.42 15.81
N ILE A 130 5.09 -10.04 15.00
CA ILE A 130 5.67 -8.69 14.97
C ILE A 130 5.26 -8.02 13.66
N VAL A 131 4.39 -7.02 13.74
CA VAL A 131 3.98 -6.20 12.58
C VAL A 131 4.91 -4.99 12.46
N ILE A 132 5.46 -4.77 11.28
CA ILE A 132 6.40 -3.69 10.98
C ILE A 132 5.84 -2.84 9.85
N ASP A 133 5.58 -1.57 10.17
CA ASP A 133 5.02 -0.62 9.21
C ASP A 133 6.10 0.01 8.31
N PRO A 134 5.73 0.39 7.07
CA PRO A 134 6.65 1.00 6.13
C PRO A 134 6.97 2.44 6.50
N ARG A 135 8.25 2.83 6.39
CA ARG A 135 8.66 4.23 6.47
C ARG A 135 8.58 4.95 5.11
N ALA A 136 7.44 4.80 4.44
CA ALA A 136 7.20 5.32 3.09
C ALA A 136 6.79 6.81 3.07
N GLY A 137 7.37 7.62 3.96
CA GLY A 137 7.13 9.06 4.10
C GLY A 137 5.97 9.45 5.03
N HIS A 138 5.09 8.51 5.39
CA HIS A 138 4.05 8.69 6.40
C HIS A 138 4.48 8.13 7.76
N GLY A 139 3.77 8.50 8.82
CA GLY A 139 3.92 7.91 10.15
C GLY A 139 3.45 6.45 10.26
N PRO A 140 3.85 5.75 11.34
CA PRO A 140 3.36 4.42 11.62
C PRO A 140 1.87 4.46 11.93
N GLY A 141 1.18 3.40 11.54
CA GLY A 141 -0.24 3.20 11.78
C GLY A 141 -0.94 2.45 10.67
N ILE A 142 -0.39 2.29 9.45
CA ILE A 142 -1.14 1.66 8.36
C ILE A 142 -1.54 0.21 8.67
N GLY A 143 -0.68 -0.57 9.34
CA GLY A 143 -0.98 -1.93 9.82
C GLY A 143 -1.85 -2.00 11.08
N GLY A 144 -2.23 -0.85 11.65
CA GLY A 144 -2.93 -0.75 12.93
C GLY A 144 -3.92 0.42 13.07
N PHE A 145 -4.30 1.04 11.96
CA PHE A 145 -5.12 2.25 11.93
C PHE A 145 -6.62 1.94 12.16
N LYS A 146 -7.00 0.67 12.03
CA LYS A 146 -8.36 0.17 12.18
C LYS A 146 -8.38 -1.09 13.00
N HIS A 147 -9.49 -1.33 13.68
CA HIS A 147 -9.76 -2.61 14.34
C HIS A 147 -9.59 -3.81 13.38
N ASP A 148 -10.18 -3.75 12.18
CA ASP A 148 -9.95 -4.74 11.13
C ASP A 148 -8.62 -4.47 10.39
N SER A 149 -7.51 -4.80 11.04
CA SER A 149 -6.14 -4.69 10.52
C SER A 149 -5.35 -5.97 10.78
N GLU A 150 -4.12 -6.04 10.30
CA GLU A 150 -3.21 -7.16 10.58
C GLU A 150 -2.97 -7.34 12.09
N VAL A 151 -2.80 -6.24 12.82
CA VAL A 151 -2.63 -6.25 14.28
C VAL A 151 -3.89 -6.75 14.96
N GLY A 152 -5.05 -6.19 14.61
CA GLY A 152 -6.33 -6.60 15.21
C GLY A 152 -6.66 -8.05 14.90
N MET A 153 -6.44 -8.48 13.66
CA MET A 153 -6.70 -9.86 13.24
C MET A 153 -5.77 -10.86 13.95
N ALA A 154 -4.48 -10.55 14.09
CA ALA A 154 -3.55 -11.41 14.81
C ALA A 154 -3.92 -11.54 16.31
N LEU A 155 -4.34 -10.45 16.95
CA LEU A 155 -4.77 -10.47 18.34
C LEU A 155 -6.08 -11.25 18.51
N HIS A 156 -7.02 -11.08 17.59
CA HIS A 156 -8.30 -11.78 17.57
C HIS A 156 -8.13 -13.30 17.38
N GLU A 157 -7.16 -13.72 16.57
CA GLU A 157 -6.75 -15.14 16.45
C GLU A 157 -5.97 -15.62 17.68
N GLY A 158 -5.77 -14.78 18.70
CA GLY A 158 -5.17 -15.12 19.98
C GLY A 158 -3.64 -15.15 20.01
N HIS A 159 -2.97 -14.57 19.01
CA HIS A 159 -1.51 -14.48 19.01
C HIS A 159 -1.01 -13.35 19.93
N PRO A 160 0.16 -13.51 20.59
CA PRO A 160 0.86 -12.38 21.18
C PRO A 160 1.30 -11.38 20.09
N VAL A 161 0.76 -10.16 20.08
CA VAL A 161 1.05 -9.16 19.03
C VAL A 161 2.00 -8.06 19.50
N TYR A 162 3.03 -7.84 18.70
CA TYR A 162 3.98 -6.74 18.82
C TYR A 162 3.92 -5.87 17.58
N PHE A 163 4.20 -4.59 17.76
CA PHE A 163 4.18 -3.61 16.69
C PHE A 163 5.44 -2.76 16.73
N VAL A 164 6.12 -2.62 15.60
CA VAL A 164 7.28 -1.76 15.48
C VAL A 164 6.85 -0.40 14.94
N MET A 165 6.92 0.61 15.80
CA MET A 165 6.70 2.00 15.42
C MET A 165 8.02 2.73 15.16
N PHE A 166 7.94 3.94 14.62
CA PHE A 166 9.07 4.85 14.50
C PHE A 166 8.63 6.29 14.79
N TYR A 167 9.54 7.11 15.32
CA TYR A 167 9.30 8.51 15.63
C TYR A 167 9.43 9.41 14.39
N PRO A 168 8.84 10.62 14.40
CA PRO A 168 8.85 11.54 13.27
C PRO A 168 10.24 11.94 12.77
N GLU A 169 11.17 12.15 13.70
CA GLU A 169 12.54 12.55 13.40
C GLU A 169 13.48 11.34 13.52
N PRO A 170 14.42 11.15 12.57
CA PRO A 170 15.50 10.18 12.73
C PRO A 170 16.40 10.55 13.92
N SER A 171 17.07 9.56 14.50
CA SER A 171 18.17 9.85 15.43
C SER A 171 19.34 10.50 14.70
N PRO A 172 20.12 11.39 15.34
CA PRO A 172 21.25 12.05 14.69
C PRO A 172 22.27 11.03 14.13
N GLY A 173 22.57 11.12 12.83
CA GLY A 173 23.50 10.22 12.16
C GLY A 173 23.03 8.78 11.97
N GLN A 174 21.74 8.49 12.27
CA GLN A 174 21.13 7.19 12.08
C GLN A 174 21.35 6.68 10.65
N THR A 175 21.85 5.47 10.49
CA THR A 175 22.01 4.81 9.20
C THR A 175 20.97 3.72 9.01
N LEU A 176 20.85 3.21 7.78
CA LEU A 176 20.02 2.04 7.51
C LEU A 176 20.50 0.79 8.28
N ALA A 177 21.80 0.67 8.53
CA ALA A 177 22.34 -0.43 9.32
C ALA A 177 21.89 -0.33 10.80
N ASP A 178 21.84 0.88 11.37
CA ASP A 178 21.37 1.08 12.74
C ASP A 178 19.89 0.71 12.90
N VAL A 179 19.07 1.01 11.89
CA VAL A 179 17.68 0.55 11.84
C VAL A 179 17.60 -0.97 11.80
N LEU A 180 18.36 -1.63 10.92
CA LEU A 180 18.37 -3.10 10.84
C LEU A 180 18.84 -3.74 12.16
N HIS A 181 19.87 -3.20 12.81
CA HIS A 181 20.31 -3.67 14.12
C HIS A 181 19.25 -3.47 15.21
N ALA A 182 18.53 -2.35 15.20
CA ALA A 182 17.45 -2.12 16.14
C ALA A 182 16.30 -3.12 15.93
N LEU A 183 15.90 -3.35 14.67
CA LEU A 183 14.90 -4.36 14.34
C LEU A 183 15.35 -5.76 14.78
N ARG A 184 16.62 -6.12 14.57
CA ARG A 184 17.16 -7.39 15.06
C ARG A 184 17.02 -7.54 16.57
N ARG A 185 17.41 -6.51 17.34
CA ARG A 185 17.25 -6.50 18.79
C ARG A 185 15.80 -6.64 19.23
N PHE A 186 14.86 -6.05 18.50
CA PHE A 186 13.43 -6.21 18.79
C PHE A 186 12.96 -7.65 18.57
N VAL A 187 13.41 -8.29 17.48
CA VAL A 187 13.11 -9.70 17.22
C VAL A 187 13.68 -10.58 18.33
N ASP A 188 14.93 -10.35 18.73
CA ASP A 188 15.59 -11.12 19.79
C ASP A 188 14.86 -10.95 21.14
N GLU A 189 14.41 -9.73 21.47
CA GLU A 189 13.63 -9.46 22.68
C GLU A 189 12.29 -10.21 22.69
N VAL A 190 11.57 -10.23 21.56
CA VAL A 190 10.32 -10.98 21.44
C VAL A 190 10.58 -12.49 21.53
N ALA A 191 11.61 -13.00 20.85
CA ALA A 191 11.99 -14.41 20.90
C ALA A 191 12.38 -14.85 22.33
N GLN A 192 13.05 -13.98 23.10
CA GLN A 192 13.38 -14.27 24.51
C GLN A 192 12.12 -14.35 25.39
N ARG A 193 11.10 -13.54 25.11
CA ARG A 193 9.81 -13.57 25.82
C ARG A 193 8.97 -14.80 25.45
N HIS A 194 9.18 -15.36 24.26
CA HIS A 194 8.43 -16.49 23.70
C HIS A 194 9.38 -17.62 23.25
N PRO A 195 10.06 -18.33 24.17
CA PRO A 195 11.17 -19.23 23.83
C PRO A 195 10.75 -20.51 23.09
N LYS A 196 9.44 -20.77 22.94
CA LYS A 196 8.91 -21.99 22.31
C LYS A 196 8.80 -21.87 20.80
N THR A 197 8.52 -20.67 20.30
CA THR A 197 8.21 -20.43 18.90
C THR A 197 8.88 -19.13 18.43
N PRO A 198 9.61 -19.16 17.31
CA PRO A 198 10.22 -17.94 16.78
C PRO A 198 9.13 -17.00 16.26
N PRO A 199 9.27 -15.67 16.40
CA PRO A 199 8.24 -14.73 15.99
C PRO A 199 8.01 -14.72 14.48
N ILE A 200 6.75 -14.58 14.09
CA ILE A 200 6.34 -14.29 12.73
C ILE A 200 6.62 -12.81 12.47
N LEU A 201 7.37 -12.52 11.40
CA LEU A 201 7.61 -11.14 10.97
C LEU A 201 6.67 -10.76 9.86
N TYR A 202 5.84 -9.75 10.10
CA TYR A 202 4.88 -9.23 9.15
C TYR A 202 5.35 -7.86 8.65
N GLY A 203 5.99 -7.84 7.48
CA GLY A 203 6.58 -6.64 6.89
C GLY A 203 5.69 -6.04 5.80
N ASN A 204 5.23 -4.82 6.02
CA ASN A 204 4.39 -4.09 5.07
C ASN A 204 5.21 -3.20 4.15
N CYS A 205 5.01 -3.31 2.84
CA CYS A 205 5.63 -2.47 1.82
C CYS A 205 7.15 -2.35 2.00
N GLN A 206 7.66 -1.17 2.37
CA GLN A 206 9.07 -0.96 2.65
C GLN A 206 9.60 -1.90 3.75
N ALA A 207 8.81 -2.15 4.80
CA ALA A 207 9.25 -3.00 5.89
C ALA A 207 9.44 -4.45 5.47
N GLY A 208 8.78 -4.92 4.41
CA GLY A 208 8.99 -6.28 3.92
C GLY A 208 10.40 -6.51 3.36
N TRP A 209 10.98 -5.56 2.63
CA TRP A 209 12.39 -5.73 2.24
C TRP A 209 13.32 -5.64 3.46
N ALA A 210 12.97 -4.90 4.51
CA ALA A 210 13.77 -4.87 5.74
C ALA A 210 13.72 -6.24 6.45
N VAL A 211 12.53 -6.85 6.53
CA VAL A 211 12.33 -8.22 7.03
C VAL A 211 13.10 -9.24 6.19
N ALA A 212 13.09 -9.09 4.86
CA ALA A 212 13.86 -9.95 3.96
C ALA A 212 15.37 -9.80 4.18
N ILE A 213 15.88 -8.58 4.37
CA ILE A 213 17.28 -8.31 4.70
C ILE A 213 17.66 -8.94 6.04
N LEU A 214 16.84 -8.78 7.08
CA LEU A 214 17.07 -9.42 8.39
C LEU A 214 17.09 -10.94 8.29
N SER A 215 16.22 -11.50 7.46
CA SER A 215 16.20 -12.96 7.21
C SER A 215 17.42 -13.43 6.41
N ALA A 216 18.01 -12.55 5.61
CA ALA A 216 19.13 -12.82 4.70
C ALA A 216 20.50 -12.40 5.25
N ASP A 217 20.56 -11.84 6.46
CA ASP A 217 21.80 -11.33 7.05
C ASP A 217 22.76 -12.47 7.44
N CYS A 218 23.83 -12.14 8.16
CA CYS A 218 24.86 -13.11 8.55
C CYS A 218 24.49 -13.94 9.77
N GLU A 219 23.51 -13.49 10.55
CA GLU A 219 23.02 -14.16 11.74
C GLU A 219 21.81 -15.05 11.40
N GLY A 220 21.06 -14.70 10.36
CA GLY A 220 19.84 -15.35 9.92
C GLY A 220 18.68 -15.10 10.88
N LEU A 221 17.45 -15.06 10.36
CA LEU A 221 16.24 -14.96 11.16
C LEU A 221 15.54 -16.32 11.26
N VAL A 222 14.87 -16.57 12.39
CA VAL A 222 14.44 -17.94 12.78
C VAL A 222 12.95 -18.23 12.63
N GLY A 223 12.08 -17.25 12.39
CA GLY A 223 10.62 -17.44 12.24
C GLY A 223 10.08 -17.11 10.84
N PRO A 224 8.85 -17.51 10.49
CA PRO A 224 8.23 -17.19 9.20
C PRO A 224 8.20 -15.69 8.92
N ALA A 225 8.38 -15.31 7.66
CA ALA A 225 8.32 -13.92 7.23
C ALA A 225 7.23 -13.71 6.18
N VAL A 226 6.32 -12.77 6.45
CA VAL A 226 5.29 -12.33 5.53
C VAL A 226 5.70 -11.00 4.90
N LEU A 227 5.83 -10.99 3.59
CA LEU A 227 6.18 -9.84 2.76
C LEU A 227 4.90 -9.34 2.08
N ASN A 228 4.20 -8.42 2.72
CA ASN A 228 2.91 -7.90 2.23
C ASN A 228 3.12 -6.66 1.37
N GLY A 229 2.70 -6.72 0.10
CA GLY A 229 2.85 -5.62 -0.86
C GLY A 229 4.27 -5.06 -0.92
N SER A 230 5.29 -5.92 -0.88
CA SER A 230 6.68 -5.54 -0.65
C SER A 230 7.53 -5.62 -1.92
N PRO A 231 8.25 -4.55 -2.32
CA PRO A 231 9.08 -4.58 -3.52
C PRO A 231 10.42 -5.25 -3.22
N MET A 232 10.76 -6.28 -3.99
CA MET A 232 12.01 -7.04 -3.87
C MET A 232 12.81 -7.08 -5.17
N SER A 233 12.16 -6.91 -6.33
CA SER A 233 12.82 -6.82 -7.65
C SER A 233 12.60 -5.44 -8.26
N TYR A 234 13.48 -4.50 -7.91
CA TYR A 234 13.29 -3.07 -8.14
C TYR A 234 13.28 -2.68 -9.62
N TRP A 235 14.02 -3.42 -10.46
CA TRP A 235 14.08 -3.20 -11.91
C TRP A 235 13.00 -3.95 -12.69
N ALA A 236 12.31 -4.91 -12.07
CA ALA A 236 11.27 -5.69 -12.73
C ALA A 236 10.02 -4.86 -13.02
N GLY A 237 9.39 -5.12 -14.16
CA GLY A 237 8.12 -4.50 -14.50
C GLY A 237 7.90 -4.36 -15.99
N GLU A 238 6.64 -4.18 -16.34
CA GLU A 238 6.19 -3.99 -17.71
C GLU A 238 5.94 -2.52 -18.03
N ALA A 239 5.82 -2.24 -19.32
CA ALA A 239 5.40 -0.93 -19.81
C ALA A 239 3.99 -0.61 -19.26
N GLY A 240 3.80 0.61 -18.77
CA GLY A 240 2.53 1.10 -18.20
C GLY A 240 2.17 0.58 -16.81
N VAL A 241 2.94 -0.34 -16.22
CA VAL A 241 2.61 -0.93 -14.91
C VAL A 241 3.29 -0.20 -13.75
N ASN A 242 4.61 0.05 -13.86
CA ASN A 242 5.46 0.62 -12.79
C ASN A 242 6.27 1.83 -13.29
N PRO A 243 5.69 3.03 -13.41
CA PRO A 243 6.39 4.21 -13.94
C PRO A 243 7.45 4.79 -12.99
N MET A 244 7.42 4.48 -11.70
CA MET A 244 8.36 5.02 -10.71
C MET A 244 9.82 4.63 -10.97
N ARG A 245 10.09 3.36 -11.34
CA ARG A 245 11.45 2.90 -11.65
C ARG A 245 12.09 3.69 -12.80
N ILE A 246 11.28 4.10 -13.77
CA ILE A 246 11.71 4.89 -14.93
C ILE A 246 11.98 6.34 -14.51
N THR A 247 11.07 6.91 -13.71
CA THR A 247 11.19 8.28 -13.22
C THR A 247 12.48 8.47 -12.41
N GLY A 248 12.84 7.51 -11.55
CA GLY A 248 14.11 7.55 -10.80
C GLY A 248 15.34 7.64 -11.71
N GLY A 249 15.35 6.89 -12.82
CA GLY A 249 16.43 6.97 -13.81
C GLY A 249 16.45 8.25 -14.64
N LEU A 250 15.29 8.79 -15.00
CA LEU A 250 15.18 10.07 -15.72
C LEU A 250 15.61 11.27 -14.88
N LEU A 251 15.41 11.20 -13.56
CA LEU A 251 15.84 12.23 -12.60
C LEU A 251 17.35 12.14 -12.25
N GLY A 252 18.08 11.20 -12.85
CA GLY A 252 19.51 11.05 -12.66
C GLY A 252 19.91 10.28 -11.40
N GLY A 253 18.97 9.56 -10.78
CA GLY A 253 19.23 8.63 -9.68
C GLY A 253 19.26 9.26 -8.29
N VAL A 254 20.23 8.86 -7.47
CA VAL A 254 20.28 9.07 -6.01
C VAL A 254 20.45 10.54 -5.60
N TRP A 255 21.18 11.32 -6.39
CA TRP A 255 21.68 12.66 -5.99
C TRP A 255 20.58 13.64 -5.56
N LEU A 256 19.36 13.54 -6.10
CA LEU A 256 18.25 14.40 -5.68
C LEU A 256 17.76 14.09 -4.26
N ALA A 257 17.79 12.82 -3.85
CA ALA A 257 17.46 12.44 -2.48
C ALA A 257 18.52 12.99 -1.51
N HIS A 258 19.80 12.94 -1.91
CA HIS A 258 20.90 13.54 -1.15
C HIS A 258 20.74 15.06 -1.07
N LEU A 259 20.47 15.74 -2.19
CA LEU A 259 20.23 17.19 -2.21
C LEU A 259 19.05 17.60 -1.33
N ALA A 260 17.92 16.89 -1.43
CA ALA A 260 16.76 17.18 -0.60
C ALA A 260 17.08 17.01 0.89
N ALA A 261 17.88 16.01 1.26
CA ALA A 261 18.31 15.81 2.63
C ALA A 261 19.32 16.88 3.10
N ASP A 262 20.24 17.33 2.23
CA ASP A 262 21.18 18.42 2.55
C ASP A 262 20.47 19.76 2.74
N LEU A 263 19.42 20.03 1.96
CA LEU A 263 18.57 21.21 2.14
C LEU A 263 17.70 21.10 3.41
N GLY A 264 17.38 19.88 3.83
CA GLY A 264 16.66 19.58 5.07
C GLY A 264 17.55 19.46 6.31
N ASP A 265 18.80 19.92 6.24
CA ASP A 265 19.78 19.88 7.33
C ASP A 265 20.07 18.44 7.81
N GLY A 266 20.30 17.54 6.85
CA GLY A 266 20.51 16.11 7.09
C GLY A 266 19.23 15.28 7.21
N ARG A 267 18.07 15.88 6.96
CA ARG A 267 16.76 15.22 7.04
C ARG A 267 16.05 15.25 5.70
N PHE A 268 15.62 14.09 5.25
CA PHE A 268 14.79 13.94 4.07
C PHE A 268 13.31 13.95 4.45
N ASP A 269 12.57 14.92 3.92
CA ASP A 269 11.13 15.08 4.18
C ASP A 269 10.30 14.02 3.46
N GLY A 270 9.62 13.16 4.22
CA GLY A 270 8.74 12.11 3.69
C GLY A 270 7.59 12.62 2.83
N ALA A 271 7.25 13.91 2.92
CA ALA A 271 6.26 14.54 2.05
C ALA A 271 6.60 14.41 0.55
N TRP A 272 7.88 14.31 0.18
CA TRP A 272 8.29 14.05 -1.21
C TRP A 272 7.88 12.65 -1.69
N LEU A 273 7.92 11.65 -0.81
CA LEU A 273 7.47 10.29 -1.14
C LEU A 273 5.95 10.22 -1.24
N ALA A 274 5.24 10.85 -0.30
CA ALA A 274 3.78 10.97 -0.37
C ALA A 274 3.33 11.65 -1.66
N GLN A 275 4.03 12.71 -2.08
CA GLN A 275 3.75 13.38 -3.35
C GLN A 275 3.99 12.47 -4.56
N ASN A 276 5.04 11.64 -4.53
CA ASN A 276 5.29 10.66 -5.60
C ASN A 276 4.13 9.65 -5.71
N PHE A 277 3.55 9.21 -4.59
CA PHE A 277 2.38 8.33 -4.61
C PHE A 277 1.13 9.02 -5.16
N GLU A 278 0.87 10.29 -4.82
CA GLU A 278 -0.25 11.04 -5.43
C GLU A 278 -0.09 11.22 -6.95
N ASN A 279 1.15 11.37 -7.42
CA ASN A 279 1.48 11.54 -8.84
C ASN A 279 1.43 10.25 -9.66
N LEU A 280 1.39 9.08 -9.02
CA LEU A 280 1.22 7.79 -9.71
C LEU A 280 -0.14 7.70 -10.40
N LYS A 281 -1.21 8.06 -9.69
CA LYS A 281 -2.60 8.06 -10.19
C LYS A 281 -3.31 9.33 -9.74
N PRO A 282 -2.98 10.52 -10.28
CA PRO A 282 -3.57 11.78 -9.86
C PRO A 282 -5.10 11.80 -10.05
N GLU A 283 -5.61 11.10 -11.06
CA GLU A 283 -7.06 10.91 -11.27
C GLU A 283 -7.73 10.28 -10.04
N LYS A 284 -7.09 9.30 -9.38
CA LYS A 284 -7.62 8.64 -8.18
C LYS A 284 -7.29 9.40 -6.90
N ALA A 285 -6.00 9.70 -6.71
CA ALA A 285 -5.47 10.23 -5.46
C ALA A 285 -5.83 11.70 -5.22
N ILE A 286 -6.05 12.48 -6.30
CA ILE A 286 -6.32 13.92 -6.24
C ILE A 286 -7.70 14.27 -6.79
N TRP A 287 -8.15 13.72 -7.92
CA TRP A 287 -9.44 14.12 -8.47
C TRP A 287 -10.61 13.35 -7.82
N GLU A 288 -10.67 12.04 -8.00
CA GLU A 288 -11.77 11.20 -7.52
C GLU A 288 -11.95 11.25 -6.01
N LYS A 289 -10.86 11.34 -5.24
CA LYS A 289 -10.91 11.51 -3.78
C LYS A 289 -11.75 12.73 -3.38
N TYR A 290 -11.45 13.89 -3.97
CA TYR A 290 -12.11 15.15 -3.62
C TYR A 290 -13.46 15.32 -4.33
N ALA A 291 -13.59 14.88 -5.59
CA ALA A 291 -14.86 14.84 -6.30
C ALA A 291 -15.86 13.89 -5.62
N GLY A 292 -15.37 12.74 -5.11
CA GLY A 292 -16.13 11.79 -4.32
C GLY A 292 -16.61 12.39 -2.99
N LEU A 293 -15.71 13.06 -2.25
CA LEU A 293 -16.08 13.81 -1.05
C LEU A 293 -17.16 14.85 -1.36
N PHE A 294 -16.99 15.64 -2.42
CA PHE A 294 -17.97 16.66 -2.81
C PHE A 294 -19.33 16.06 -3.21
N ALA A 295 -19.32 14.98 -4.00
CA ALA A 295 -20.53 14.31 -4.47
C ALA A 295 -21.31 13.61 -3.35
N LYS A 296 -20.61 13.19 -2.28
CA LYS A 296 -21.18 12.42 -1.16
C LYS A 296 -20.87 13.08 0.19
N VAL A 297 -20.86 14.41 0.24
CA VAL A 297 -20.39 15.16 1.44
C VAL A 297 -21.17 14.79 2.70
N ASP A 298 -22.43 14.39 2.55
CA ASP A 298 -23.32 14.00 3.64
C ASP A 298 -22.94 12.64 4.29
N THR A 299 -22.11 11.81 3.64
CA THR A 299 -21.75 10.46 4.13
C THR A 299 -20.26 10.12 4.05
N GLU A 300 -19.48 10.86 3.25
CA GLU A 300 -18.07 10.57 2.99
C GLU A 300 -17.13 11.33 3.94
N ARG A 301 -17.64 12.37 4.64
CA ARG A 301 -16.83 13.28 5.47
C ARG A 301 -15.99 12.53 6.50
N GLU A 302 -16.60 11.67 7.31
CA GLU A 302 -15.92 10.99 8.41
C GLU A 302 -14.82 10.08 7.88
N ARG A 303 -15.13 9.26 6.86
CA ARG A 303 -14.16 8.36 6.21
C ARG A 303 -12.99 9.12 5.59
N PHE A 304 -13.27 10.26 4.95
CA PHE A 304 -12.24 11.12 4.38
C PHE A 304 -11.32 11.70 5.45
N LEU A 305 -11.89 12.27 6.52
CA LEU A 305 -11.13 12.87 7.61
C LEU A 305 -10.30 11.83 8.35
N GLU A 306 -10.85 10.64 8.60
CA GLU A 306 -10.14 9.53 9.23
C GLU A 306 -8.89 9.17 8.41
N PHE A 307 -9.04 8.88 7.11
CA PHE A 307 -7.91 8.58 6.23
C PHE A 307 -6.88 9.73 6.17
N GLU A 308 -7.34 10.97 6.07
CA GLU A 308 -6.46 12.14 5.98
C GLU A 308 -5.69 12.44 7.28
N ARG A 309 -6.10 11.89 8.45
CA ARG A 309 -5.28 11.99 9.67
C ARG A 309 -3.95 11.26 9.49
N TRP A 310 -3.98 10.06 8.90
CA TRP A 310 -2.77 9.30 8.58
C TRP A 310 -2.04 9.85 7.34
N TRP A 311 -2.76 10.08 6.23
CA TRP A 311 -2.15 10.51 4.96
C TRP A 311 -1.38 11.84 5.03
N ASN A 312 -1.66 12.68 6.03
CA ASN A 312 -1.01 13.98 6.19
C ASN A 312 0.06 14.03 7.29
N GLY A 313 0.33 12.91 7.95
CA GLY A 313 1.41 12.79 8.94
C GLY A 313 2.74 12.47 8.26
N PHE A 314 3.48 13.49 7.81
CA PHE A 314 4.74 13.30 7.10
C PHE A 314 5.93 13.16 8.05
N TYR A 315 6.65 12.04 7.93
CA TYR A 315 7.78 11.68 8.78
C TYR A 315 9.09 11.79 8.01
N PHE A 316 10.18 12.06 8.71
CA PHE A 316 11.49 12.24 8.10
C PHE A 316 12.27 10.93 8.03
N MET A 317 13.24 10.88 7.13
CA MET A 317 14.38 9.94 7.13
C MET A 317 15.68 10.72 7.30
N SER A 318 16.71 10.11 7.86
CA SER A 318 18.05 10.71 7.77
C SER A 318 18.53 10.71 6.32
N ARG A 319 19.51 11.58 6.03
CA ARG A 319 20.24 11.56 4.75
C ARG A 319 20.82 10.17 4.48
N GLU A 320 21.49 9.59 5.47
CA GLU A 320 22.23 8.34 5.35
C GLU A 320 21.28 7.18 5.00
N GLU A 321 20.10 7.15 5.60
CA GLU A 321 19.07 6.16 5.28
C GLU A 321 18.52 6.30 3.87
N ILE A 322 18.02 7.49 3.48
CA ILE A 322 17.37 7.62 2.17
C ILE A 322 18.37 7.40 1.03
N VAL A 323 19.61 7.87 1.18
CA VAL A 323 20.67 7.66 0.19
C VAL A 323 20.97 6.17 0.08
N ALA A 324 21.16 5.47 1.22
CA ALA A 324 21.41 4.02 1.21
C ALA A 324 20.25 3.21 0.61
N ILE A 325 18.99 3.59 0.88
CA ILE A 325 17.81 2.93 0.32
C ILE A 325 17.77 3.09 -1.20
N VAL A 326 17.89 4.32 -1.71
CA VAL A 326 17.79 4.56 -3.16
C VAL A 326 19.00 3.98 -3.90
N GLU A 327 20.21 4.16 -3.35
CA GLU A 327 21.45 3.68 -3.96
C GLU A 327 21.52 2.17 -4.01
N ASN A 328 21.22 1.47 -2.91
CA ASN A 328 21.43 0.03 -2.85
C ASN A 328 20.23 -0.77 -3.33
N LEU A 329 19.00 -0.28 -3.16
CA LEU A 329 17.79 -1.03 -3.53
C LEU A 329 17.27 -0.57 -4.89
N PHE A 330 16.67 0.61 -4.96
CA PHE A 330 15.88 1.02 -6.13
C PHE A 330 16.70 1.27 -7.40
N ILE A 331 17.85 1.94 -7.26
CA ILE A 331 18.74 2.23 -8.39
C ILE A 331 19.80 1.15 -8.54
N GLY A 332 20.46 0.73 -7.46
CA GLY A 332 21.57 -0.22 -7.54
C GLY A 332 21.18 -1.69 -7.62
N ASN A 333 19.96 -2.05 -7.20
CA ASN A 333 19.42 -3.41 -7.23
C ASN A 333 20.35 -4.46 -6.58
N LYS A 334 21.02 -4.06 -5.50
CA LYS A 334 22.06 -4.86 -4.84
C LYS A 334 21.51 -6.02 -4.02
N LEU A 335 20.23 -5.99 -3.64
CA LEU A 335 19.63 -7.04 -2.80
C LEU A 335 19.47 -8.36 -3.55
N GLU A 336 18.87 -8.37 -4.75
CA GLU A 336 18.70 -9.60 -5.54
C GLU A 336 20.03 -10.16 -6.07
N ASN A 337 21.06 -9.32 -6.17
CA ASN A 337 22.43 -9.70 -6.57
C ASN A 337 23.32 -10.17 -5.41
N GLY A 338 22.85 -10.09 -4.16
CA GLY A 338 23.65 -10.45 -2.98
C GLY A 338 24.82 -9.49 -2.72
N GLU A 339 24.68 -8.22 -3.13
CA GLU A 339 25.69 -7.16 -3.01
C GLU A 339 25.34 -6.15 -1.89
N PHE A 340 24.14 -6.24 -1.30
CA PHE A 340 23.69 -5.32 -0.26
C PHE A 340 24.47 -5.54 1.03
N ARG A 341 25.40 -4.64 1.33
CA ARG A 341 26.21 -4.70 2.55
C ARG A 341 25.45 -4.11 3.73
N ILE A 342 25.22 -4.93 4.75
CA ILE A 342 24.61 -4.50 6.02
C ILE A 342 25.70 -3.89 6.91
N CYS A 343 26.80 -4.64 7.11
CA CYS A 343 27.89 -4.30 8.02
C CYS A 343 29.26 -4.66 7.42
N ASN A 344 30.34 -4.32 8.14
CA ASN A 344 31.67 -4.78 7.78
C ASN A 344 31.74 -6.32 7.79
N GLY A 345 31.98 -6.91 6.62
CA GLY A 345 32.01 -8.38 6.46
C GLY A 345 30.63 -9.04 6.41
N CYS A 346 29.54 -8.28 6.45
CA CYS A 346 28.19 -8.81 6.34
C CYS A 346 27.41 -8.25 5.16
N THR A 347 27.03 -9.15 4.26
CA THR A 347 26.24 -8.87 3.06
C THR A 347 25.00 -9.75 3.06
N ALA A 348 23.85 -9.15 2.76
CA ALA A 348 22.58 -9.85 2.64
C ALA A 348 22.63 -10.81 1.46
N ASP A 349 22.20 -12.05 1.68
CA ASP A 349 22.13 -13.09 0.68
C ASP A 349 20.80 -13.82 0.80
N LEU A 350 19.90 -13.58 -0.16
CA LEU A 350 18.54 -14.14 -0.15
C LEU A 350 18.53 -15.68 -0.21
N ARG A 351 19.65 -16.32 -0.60
CA ARG A 351 19.80 -17.79 -0.58
C ARG A 351 20.10 -18.34 0.81
N ARG A 352 20.44 -17.48 1.78
CA ARG A 352 20.64 -17.88 3.20
C ARG A 352 19.34 -18.00 3.95
N ILE A 353 18.27 -17.34 3.49
CA ILE A 353 16.96 -17.43 4.10
C ILE A 353 16.51 -18.90 4.07
N ARG A 354 16.17 -19.45 5.24
CA ARG A 354 15.65 -20.83 5.39
C ARG A 354 14.26 -20.86 5.99
N ASN A 355 13.87 -19.84 6.74
CA ASN A 355 12.52 -19.68 7.25
C ASN A 355 11.53 -19.52 6.08
N PRO A 356 10.28 -20.00 6.21
CA PRO A 356 9.28 -19.82 5.16
C PRO A 356 9.04 -18.35 4.84
N LEU A 357 8.97 -18.04 3.55
CA LEU A 357 8.58 -16.73 3.05
C LEU A 357 7.16 -16.79 2.49
N VAL A 358 6.27 -15.94 3.00
CA VAL A 358 4.92 -15.74 2.48
C VAL A 358 4.87 -14.39 1.76
N ILE A 359 4.56 -14.37 0.48
CA ILE A 359 4.51 -13.14 -0.33
C ILE A 359 3.07 -12.85 -0.71
N PHE A 360 2.54 -11.69 -0.32
CA PHE A 360 1.21 -11.26 -0.72
C PHE A 360 1.31 -10.06 -1.66
N ALA A 361 0.80 -10.22 -2.89
CA ALA A 361 0.84 -9.19 -3.92
C ALA A 361 -0.53 -8.98 -4.59
N SER A 362 -0.71 -7.88 -5.32
CA SER A 362 -1.93 -7.68 -6.10
C SER A 362 -1.68 -7.10 -7.48
N TYR A 363 -2.44 -7.57 -8.47
CA TYR A 363 -2.46 -6.95 -9.81
C TYR A 363 -3.17 -5.59 -9.85
N GLY A 364 -3.93 -5.23 -8.81
CA GLY A 364 -4.48 -3.88 -8.63
C GLY A 364 -3.46 -2.87 -8.08
N ASP A 365 -2.28 -3.35 -7.68
CA ASP A 365 -1.20 -2.56 -7.11
C ASP A 365 -0.25 -2.03 -8.21
N ASN A 366 -0.02 -0.71 -8.23
CA ASN A 366 0.89 -0.03 -9.16
C ASN A 366 2.20 0.44 -8.51
N ILE A 367 2.40 0.08 -7.25
CA ILE A 367 3.61 0.33 -6.48
C ILE A 367 4.38 -0.99 -6.40
N THR A 368 3.73 -2.07 -5.97
CA THR A 368 4.32 -3.40 -5.80
C THR A 368 3.51 -4.53 -6.45
N PRO A 369 3.27 -4.49 -7.78
CA PRO A 369 2.61 -5.59 -8.47
C PRO A 369 3.44 -6.89 -8.36
N PRO A 370 2.87 -8.05 -8.76
CA PRO A 370 3.56 -9.33 -8.77
C PRO A 370 4.96 -9.30 -9.43
N HIS A 371 5.18 -8.46 -10.46
CA HIS A 371 6.50 -8.25 -11.05
C HIS A 371 7.56 -7.83 -10.04
N GLN A 372 7.24 -6.89 -9.15
CA GLN A 372 8.14 -6.35 -8.12
C GLN A 372 8.23 -7.28 -6.90
N ALA A 373 7.13 -7.96 -6.55
CA ALA A 373 7.07 -8.83 -5.39
C ALA A 373 7.70 -10.22 -5.62
N LEU A 374 7.57 -10.77 -6.84
CA LEU A 374 7.99 -12.14 -7.18
C LEU A 374 9.16 -12.20 -8.17
N GLY A 375 9.45 -11.13 -8.91
CA GLY A 375 10.46 -11.14 -10.00
C GLY A 375 11.90 -11.39 -9.56
N TRP A 376 12.19 -11.29 -8.26
CA TRP A 376 13.49 -11.59 -7.67
C TRP A 376 13.73 -13.09 -7.56
N ILE A 377 12.67 -13.91 -7.45
CA ILE A 377 12.77 -15.36 -7.27
C ILE A 377 13.57 -16.00 -8.41
N PRO A 378 13.22 -15.79 -9.71
CA PRO A 378 14.03 -16.31 -10.81
C PRO A 378 15.37 -15.55 -11.02
N ALA A 379 15.60 -14.43 -10.33
CA ALA A 379 16.93 -13.79 -10.32
C ALA A 379 17.89 -14.49 -9.35
N VAL A 380 17.37 -14.91 -8.19
CA VAL A 380 18.14 -15.55 -7.11
C VAL A 380 18.27 -17.05 -7.30
N TYR A 381 17.24 -17.71 -7.83
CA TYR A 381 17.19 -19.14 -8.08
C TYR A 381 17.11 -19.42 -9.57
N LYS A 382 18.05 -20.24 -10.06
CA LYS A 382 18.13 -20.55 -11.50
C LYS A 382 16.89 -21.29 -12.01
N ASP A 383 16.39 -22.22 -11.22
CA ASP A 383 15.29 -23.13 -11.54
C ASP A 383 14.64 -23.64 -10.25
N THR A 384 13.53 -24.39 -10.37
CA THR A 384 12.84 -24.96 -9.20
C THR A 384 13.74 -25.88 -8.39
N ASP A 385 14.60 -26.66 -9.04
CA ASP A 385 15.51 -27.56 -8.34
C ASP A 385 16.57 -26.77 -7.54
N ASP A 386 17.00 -25.60 -8.03
CA ASP A 386 17.90 -24.70 -7.32
C ASP A 386 17.27 -24.10 -6.06
N LEU A 387 16.01 -23.67 -6.14
CA LEU A 387 15.23 -23.24 -4.97
C LEU A 387 15.14 -24.37 -3.92
N LYS A 388 14.83 -25.59 -4.37
CA LYS A 388 14.72 -26.77 -3.50
C LYS A 388 16.05 -27.14 -2.86
N ARG A 389 17.16 -27.12 -3.61
CA ARG A 389 18.52 -27.34 -3.07
C ARG A 389 18.93 -26.26 -2.07
N ALA A 390 18.48 -25.02 -2.28
CA ALA A 390 18.63 -23.95 -1.32
C ALA A 390 17.72 -24.12 -0.08
N GLY A 391 16.94 -25.19 0.02
CA GLY A 391 16.12 -25.52 1.19
C GLY A 391 15.06 -24.47 1.51
N GLN A 392 14.72 -23.62 0.55
CA GLN A 392 13.81 -22.50 0.74
C GLN A 392 12.36 -22.92 0.44
N ARG A 393 11.43 -22.38 1.23
CA ARG A 393 9.98 -22.54 1.12
C ARG A 393 9.37 -21.17 0.85
N ILE A 394 8.86 -20.97 -0.36
CA ILE A 394 8.20 -19.71 -0.75
C ILE A 394 6.74 -20.02 -1.05
N VAL A 395 5.85 -19.35 -0.34
CA VAL A 395 4.41 -19.37 -0.60
C VAL A 395 4.01 -17.99 -1.08
N TYR A 396 3.23 -17.90 -2.15
CA TYR A 396 2.71 -16.61 -2.61
C TYR A 396 1.19 -16.63 -2.78
N LEU A 397 0.57 -15.49 -2.53
CA LEU A 397 -0.84 -15.21 -2.74
C LEU A 397 -0.96 -13.98 -3.65
N THR A 398 -1.88 -14.02 -4.62
CA THR A 398 -2.17 -12.85 -5.45
C THR A 398 -3.65 -12.47 -5.38
N ASN A 399 -3.93 -11.17 -5.26
CA ASN A 399 -5.26 -10.62 -5.41
C ASN A 399 -5.40 -9.93 -6.78
N PRO A 400 -6.48 -10.13 -7.55
CA PRO A 400 -6.60 -9.57 -8.89
C PRO A 400 -6.93 -8.06 -8.95
N HIS A 401 -7.42 -7.45 -7.86
CA HIS A 401 -8.08 -6.13 -7.95
C HIS A 401 -7.68 -5.12 -6.88
N VAL A 402 -7.15 -5.56 -5.74
CA VAL A 402 -6.87 -4.69 -4.59
C VAL A 402 -5.70 -3.75 -4.90
N GLY A 403 -5.88 -2.44 -4.68
CA GLY A 403 -4.79 -1.48 -4.77
C GLY A 403 -3.82 -1.58 -3.59
N HIS A 404 -2.63 -1.00 -3.72
CA HIS A 404 -1.55 -1.08 -2.71
C HIS A 404 -2.02 -0.89 -1.26
N LEU A 405 -2.67 0.25 -0.97
CA LEU A 405 -3.15 0.54 0.39
C LEU A 405 -4.18 -0.49 0.87
N GLY A 406 -5.01 -1.00 -0.04
CA GLY A 406 -6.02 -2.00 0.28
C GLY A 406 -5.46 -3.33 0.74
N LEU A 407 -4.18 -3.65 0.47
CA LEU A 407 -3.50 -4.82 1.03
C LEU A 407 -3.29 -4.72 2.54
N PHE A 408 -3.32 -3.50 3.10
CA PHE A 408 -3.02 -3.24 4.51
C PHE A 408 -4.26 -2.78 5.29
N VAL A 409 -5.08 -1.90 4.69
CA VAL A 409 -6.16 -1.18 5.42
C VAL A 409 -7.58 -1.66 5.09
N SER A 410 -7.71 -2.64 4.18
CA SER A 410 -9.03 -3.15 3.79
C SER A 410 -9.49 -4.22 4.78
N ALA A 411 -10.58 -3.94 5.49
CA ALA A 411 -11.21 -4.92 6.38
C ALA A 411 -11.51 -6.25 5.66
N LYS A 412 -11.96 -6.18 4.40
CA LYS A 412 -12.24 -7.37 3.58
C LYS A 412 -10.98 -8.23 3.37
N VAL A 413 -9.83 -7.59 3.16
CA VAL A 413 -8.55 -8.28 2.94
C VAL A 413 -8.01 -8.83 4.26
N ALA A 414 -8.15 -8.07 5.35
CA ALA A 414 -7.75 -8.53 6.68
C ALA A 414 -8.52 -9.78 7.12
N ARG A 415 -9.85 -9.78 6.97
CA ARG A 415 -10.73 -10.86 7.42
C ARG A 415 -10.58 -12.16 6.65
N LEU A 416 -10.17 -12.09 5.37
CA LEU A 416 -10.01 -13.26 4.51
C LEU A 416 -8.55 -13.61 4.26
N GLU A 417 -7.81 -12.79 3.50
CA GLU A 417 -6.44 -13.12 3.09
C GLU A 417 -5.46 -13.15 4.28
N HIS A 418 -5.47 -12.15 5.16
CA HIS A 418 -4.54 -12.12 6.31
C HIS A 418 -4.86 -13.20 7.34
N ARG A 419 -6.14 -13.42 7.63
CA ARG A 419 -6.59 -14.57 8.44
C ARG A 419 -6.12 -15.89 7.83
N ALA A 420 -6.35 -16.10 6.53
CA ALA A 420 -5.94 -17.34 5.88
C ALA A 420 -4.43 -17.55 5.93
N ILE A 421 -3.62 -16.49 5.81
CA ILE A 421 -2.17 -16.57 5.98
C ILE A 421 -1.84 -17.04 7.40
N LEU A 422 -2.34 -16.35 8.43
CA LEU A 422 -2.06 -16.66 9.84
C LEU A 422 -2.53 -18.08 10.24
N GLU A 423 -3.77 -18.44 9.89
CA GLU A 423 -4.36 -19.77 10.16
C GLU A 423 -3.66 -20.91 9.40
N SER A 424 -2.78 -20.62 8.44
CA SER A 424 -2.08 -21.64 7.64
C SER A 424 -0.58 -21.67 7.87
N LEU A 425 -0.03 -20.91 8.80
CA LEU A 425 1.43 -20.85 9.02
C LEU A 425 2.03 -22.20 9.42
N ASP A 426 1.36 -22.97 10.29
CA ASP A 426 1.81 -24.32 10.67
C ASP A 426 1.86 -25.25 9.44
N GLU A 427 0.84 -25.21 8.58
CA GLU A 427 0.82 -25.98 7.33
C GLU A 427 1.94 -25.53 6.37
N ILE A 428 2.25 -24.22 6.32
CA ILE A 428 3.32 -23.65 5.48
C ILE A 428 4.70 -24.09 5.98
N GLU A 429 4.90 -24.17 7.30
CA GLU A 429 6.16 -24.64 7.89
C GLU A 429 6.46 -26.10 7.55
N GLU A 430 5.41 -26.94 7.48
CA GLU A 430 5.48 -28.36 7.15
C GLU A 430 5.70 -28.64 5.64
N LEU A 431 5.54 -27.64 4.76
CA LEU A 431 5.82 -27.80 3.34
C LEU A 431 7.29 -28.15 3.10
N ASN A 432 7.51 -29.03 2.13
CA ASN A 432 8.86 -29.25 1.61
C ASN A 432 9.40 -27.97 0.95
N PRO A 433 10.72 -27.80 0.84
CA PRO A 433 11.30 -26.75 0.01
C PRO A 433 10.70 -26.74 -1.39
N GLY A 434 10.40 -25.54 -1.90
CA GLY A 434 9.67 -25.35 -3.14
C GLY A 434 8.97 -23.99 -3.23
N LEU A 435 8.35 -23.74 -4.38
CA LEU A 435 7.51 -22.58 -4.65
C LEU A 435 6.05 -23.03 -4.69
N TYR A 436 5.19 -22.35 -3.94
CA TYR A 436 3.78 -22.69 -3.82
C TYR A 436 2.89 -21.47 -4.02
N GLU A 437 1.81 -21.64 -4.76
CA GLU A 437 0.70 -20.68 -4.80
C GLU A 437 -0.33 -21.09 -3.76
N MET A 438 -0.63 -20.16 -2.85
CA MET A 438 -1.72 -20.28 -1.90
C MET A 438 -3.02 -19.86 -2.59
N GLN A 439 -3.98 -20.79 -2.69
CA GLN A 439 -5.32 -20.52 -3.19
C GLN A 439 -6.33 -20.66 -2.06
N ILE A 440 -7.10 -19.59 -1.84
CA ILE A 440 -8.18 -19.54 -0.86
C ILE A 440 -9.49 -19.83 -1.59
N ASP A 441 -10.12 -20.94 -1.24
CA ASP A 441 -11.44 -21.32 -1.72
C ASP A 441 -12.48 -20.97 -0.65
N ASN A 442 -13.22 -19.89 -0.89
CA ASN A 442 -14.25 -19.38 0.00
C ASN A 442 -15.63 -19.54 -0.66
N PRO A 443 -16.26 -20.73 -0.56
CA PRO A 443 -17.53 -21.03 -1.24
C PRO A 443 -18.72 -20.23 -0.70
N SER A 444 -18.66 -19.71 0.53
CA SER A 444 -19.72 -18.85 1.09
C SER A 444 -19.66 -17.42 0.55
N GLY A 445 -18.47 -16.96 0.12
CA GLY A 445 -18.21 -15.58 -0.26
C GLY A 445 -18.23 -14.60 0.92
N ASP A 446 -18.37 -15.12 2.15
CA ASP A 446 -18.34 -14.34 3.38
C ASP A 446 -16.88 -14.05 3.76
N PRO A 447 -16.44 -12.78 3.84
CA PRO A 447 -15.07 -12.48 4.23
C PRO A 447 -14.77 -12.82 5.70
N ASP A 448 -15.78 -12.96 6.56
CA ASP A 448 -15.60 -13.23 8.00
C ASP A 448 -15.56 -14.72 8.36
N CYS A 449 -15.38 -15.60 7.38
CA CYS A 449 -15.39 -17.04 7.61
C CYS A 449 -14.07 -17.57 8.22
N HIS A 450 -14.15 -18.68 8.95
CA HIS A 450 -12.99 -19.37 9.58
C HIS A 450 -12.82 -20.77 8.99
N LYS A 451 -11.63 -21.39 9.09
CA LYS A 451 -11.50 -22.83 8.78
C LYS A 451 -12.53 -23.65 9.61
N PRO A 452 -13.30 -24.58 8.99
CA PRO A 452 -13.20 -25.09 7.62
C PRO A 452 -14.18 -24.44 6.61
N GLN A 453 -14.80 -23.31 6.93
CA GLN A 453 -15.75 -22.61 6.05
C GLN A 453 -15.09 -22.06 4.77
N PHE A 454 -13.82 -21.66 4.86
CA PHE A 454 -12.92 -21.56 3.72
C PHE A 454 -11.89 -22.70 3.77
N SER A 455 -11.32 -23.05 2.62
CA SER A 455 -10.21 -23.99 2.51
C SER A 455 -9.02 -23.36 1.81
N VAL A 456 -7.82 -23.67 2.29
CA VAL A 456 -6.57 -23.25 1.67
C VAL A 456 -5.96 -24.45 0.96
N ARG A 457 -5.48 -24.22 -0.26
CA ARG A 457 -4.69 -25.21 -1.01
C ARG A 457 -3.36 -24.61 -1.41
N PHE A 458 -2.30 -25.37 -1.21
CA PHE A 458 -0.96 -25.04 -1.69
C PHE A 458 -0.69 -25.79 -2.99
N ILE A 459 -0.64 -25.05 -4.10
CA ILE A 459 -0.34 -25.62 -5.41
C ILE A 459 1.13 -25.40 -5.69
N GLU A 460 1.88 -26.47 -5.85
CA GLU A 460 3.29 -26.37 -6.24
C GLU A 460 3.41 -25.73 -7.63
N ARG A 461 4.28 -24.74 -7.74
CA ARG A 461 4.58 -23.97 -8.95
C ARG A 461 6.06 -24.08 -9.28
N LYS A 462 6.41 -23.75 -10.52
CA LYS A 462 7.79 -23.71 -10.95
C LYS A 462 8.33 -22.30 -10.91
N VAL A 463 9.58 -22.13 -10.48
CA VAL A 463 10.31 -20.86 -10.57
C VAL A 463 10.34 -20.37 -12.03
N GLU A 464 10.46 -21.31 -12.96
CA GLU A 464 10.49 -21.10 -14.40
C GLU A 464 9.16 -20.56 -14.96
N ASP A 465 8.04 -20.72 -14.23
CA ASP A 465 6.74 -20.16 -14.62
C ASP A 465 6.64 -18.66 -14.29
N ILE A 466 7.57 -18.12 -13.49
CA ILE A 466 7.67 -16.68 -13.20
C ILE A 466 8.46 -16.01 -14.33
N ASP A 467 7.76 -15.67 -15.41
CA ASP A 467 8.33 -14.94 -16.54
C ASP A 467 7.83 -13.50 -16.56
N PHE A 468 8.66 -12.58 -16.06
CA PHE A 468 8.41 -11.15 -16.12
C PHE A 468 9.46 -10.47 -17.00
N ALA A 469 9.02 -9.56 -17.86
CA ALA A 469 9.93 -8.77 -18.68
C ALA A 469 10.94 -7.99 -17.80
N LYS A 470 12.24 -8.20 -18.08
CA LYS A 470 13.34 -7.45 -17.46
C LYS A 470 14.08 -6.65 -18.54
N GLN A 471 14.56 -5.46 -18.19
CA GLN A 471 15.42 -4.62 -19.07
C GLN A 471 16.77 -4.32 -18.40
N PRO A 472 17.52 -5.34 -17.95
CA PRO A 472 18.65 -5.17 -17.04
C PRO A 472 19.68 -4.17 -17.56
N GLU A 473 20.04 -4.23 -18.85
CA GLU A 473 21.06 -3.35 -19.43
C GLU A 473 20.72 -1.86 -19.41
N SER A 474 19.43 -1.50 -19.56
CA SER A 474 19.02 -0.09 -19.49
C SER A 474 19.14 0.42 -18.05
N PHE A 475 18.76 -0.40 -17.08
CA PHE A 475 18.88 -0.05 -15.66
C PHE A 475 20.33 -0.09 -15.15
N GLU A 476 21.19 -0.92 -15.74
CA GLU A 476 22.64 -0.88 -15.52
C GLU A 476 23.26 0.47 -15.94
N ARG A 477 22.82 1.03 -17.07
CA ARG A 477 23.23 2.37 -17.50
C ARG A 477 22.70 3.46 -16.57
N VAL A 478 21.46 3.31 -16.11
CA VAL A 478 20.87 4.20 -15.09
C VAL A 478 21.70 4.17 -13.81
N ARG A 479 22.10 2.96 -13.35
CA ARG A 479 22.96 2.78 -12.19
C ARG A 479 24.29 3.52 -12.37
N ALA A 480 24.97 3.31 -13.49
CA ALA A 480 26.24 3.98 -13.78
C ALA A 480 26.11 5.52 -13.81
N VAL A 481 25.05 6.06 -14.42
CA VAL A 481 24.78 7.51 -14.43
C VAL A 481 24.48 8.02 -13.03
N SER A 482 23.68 7.28 -12.25
CA SER A 482 23.37 7.63 -10.86
C SER A 482 24.61 7.67 -9.99
N GLU A 483 25.48 6.66 -10.08
CA GLU A 483 26.73 6.61 -9.31
C GLU A 483 27.66 7.77 -9.66
N ALA A 484 27.76 8.12 -10.94
CA ALA A 484 28.55 9.27 -11.39
C ALA A 484 27.98 10.61 -10.87
N ASN A 485 26.66 10.81 -10.97
CA ASN A 485 25.98 12.01 -10.50
C ASN A 485 26.10 12.17 -8.98
N GLU A 486 25.87 11.09 -8.23
CA GLU A 486 25.98 11.08 -6.78
C GLU A 486 27.43 11.32 -6.32
N ALA A 487 28.41 10.68 -6.97
CA ALA A 487 29.82 10.95 -6.67
C ALA A 487 30.20 12.42 -6.92
N PHE A 488 29.71 13.01 -8.02
CA PHE A 488 29.91 14.42 -8.32
C PHE A 488 29.23 15.33 -7.28
N TYR A 489 27.95 15.10 -7.01
CA TYR A 489 27.17 15.90 -6.06
C TYR A 489 27.79 15.85 -4.67
N ARG A 490 28.01 14.66 -4.12
CA ARG A 490 28.59 14.45 -2.78
C ARG A 490 29.95 15.10 -2.62
N THR A 491 30.79 15.04 -3.65
CA THR A 491 32.17 15.55 -3.57
C THR A 491 32.25 17.05 -3.75
N PHE A 492 31.51 17.60 -4.72
CA PHE A 492 31.73 18.98 -5.19
C PHE A 492 30.60 19.96 -4.83
N VAL A 493 29.38 19.49 -4.58
CA VAL A 493 28.21 20.35 -4.37
C VAL A 493 27.70 20.27 -2.93
N SER A 494 27.52 19.05 -2.41
CA SER A 494 27.00 18.78 -1.08
C SER A 494 27.70 19.59 0.04
N PRO A 495 29.04 19.72 0.09
CA PRO A 495 29.69 20.50 1.13
C PRO A 495 29.27 21.98 1.16
N TRP A 496 29.00 22.58 -0.01
CA TRP A 496 28.54 23.95 -0.12
C TRP A 496 27.06 24.10 0.27
N VAL A 497 26.23 23.12 -0.11
CA VAL A 497 24.83 23.08 0.30
C VAL A 497 24.73 22.95 1.82
N GLN A 498 25.44 21.98 2.41
CA GLN A 498 25.49 21.79 3.86
C GLN A 498 26.02 23.04 4.58
N ALA A 499 27.03 23.72 4.05
CA ALA A 499 27.55 24.96 4.63
C ALA A 499 26.55 26.14 4.55
N ALA A 500 25.65 26.13 3.57
CA ALA A 500 24.62 27.16 3.39
C ALA A 500 23.32 26.85 4.13
N THR A 501 22.98 25.57 4.31
CA THR A 501 21.81 25.11 5.04
C THR A 501 21.95 25.34 6.54
N ASN A 502 20.82 25.57 7.21
CA ASN A 502 20.70 25.63 8.66
C ASN A 502 19.27 25.24 9.07
N PRO A 503 18.98 25.03 10.37
CA PRO A 503 17.66 24.61 10.82
C PRO A 503 16.51 25.52 10.38
N TRP A 504 16.74 26.84 10.23
CA TRP A 504 15.71 27.78 9.77
C TRP A 504 15.33 27.57 8.31
N ILE A 505 16.33 27.35 7.44
CA ILE A 505 16.08 27.04 6.02
C ILE A 505 15.36 25.70 5.89
N ALA A 506 15.82 24.67 6.59
CA ALA A 506 15.20 23.35 6.57
C ALA A 506 13.73 23.38 7.01
N GLU A 507 13.43 24.07 8.11
CA GLU A 507 12.05 24.21 8.59
C GLU A 507 11.21 25.04 7.60
N THR A 508 11.77 26.11 7.01
CA THR A 508 11.07 26.91 6.00
C THR A 508 10.70 26.07 4.78
N LEU A 509 11.63 25.24 4.27
CA LEU A 509 11.38 24.34 3.14
C LEU A 509 10.32 23.30 3.46
N LYS A 510 10.33 22.73 4.66
CA LYS A 510 9.26 21.83 5.14
C LYS A 510 7.89 22.52 5.08
N TRP A 511 7.76 23.74 5.61
CA TRP A 511 6.49 24.49 5.59
C TRP A 511 6.05 24.90 4.19
N GLN A 512 7.00 25.18 3.29
CA GLN A 512 6.75 25.52 1.89
C GLN A 512 6.51 24.32 0.99
N HIS A 513 6.71 23.10 1.49
CA HIS A 513 6.54 21.88 0.72
C HIS A 513 5.10 21.83 0.13
N PRO A 514 4.93 21.53 -1.17
CA PRO A 514 3.62 21.58 -1.84
C PRO A 514 2.54 20.74 -1.13
N MET A 515 2.92 19.58 -0.61
CA MET A 515 2.02 18.71 0.16
C MET A 515 1.50 19.37 1.44
N ARG A 516 2.25 20.27 2.08
CA ARG A 516 1.78 20.99 3.27
C ARG A 516 0.98 22.23 2.87
N VAL A 517 1.50 23.04 1.95
CA VAL A 517 0.87 24.30 1.52
C VAL A 517 -0.55 24.07 0.96
N SER A 518 -0.73 23.04 0.13
CA SER A 518 -2.05 22.72 -0.47
C SER A 518 -3.12 22.35 0.56
N ARG A 519 -2.72 22.08 1.81
CA ARG A 519 -3.58 21.66 2.90
C ARG A 519 -3.75 22.81 3.90
N TYR A 520 -2.66 23.44 4.31
CA TYR A 520 -2.67 24.57 5.24
C TYR A 520 -3.44 25.78 4.76
N VAL A 521 -3.54 26.00 3.46
CA VAL A 521 -4.37 27.07 2.88
C VAL A 521 -5.84 27.01 3.31
N PHE A 522 -6.32 25.83 3.75
CA PHE A 522 -7.68 25.65 4.27
C PHE A 522 -7.79 25.79 5.80
N SER A 523 -6.68 25.85 6.52
CA SER A 523 -6.73 25.99 7.99
C SER A 523 -7.21 27.38 8.40
N GLU A 524 -7.79 27.49 9.59
CA GLU A 524 -8.20 28.78 10.14
C GLU A 524 -7.01 29.68 10.52
N VAL A 525 -5.84 29.08 10.73
CA VAL A 525 -4.61 29.79 11.11
C VAL A 525 -4.04 30.56 9.93
N PHE A 526 -3.97 29.92 8.75
CA PHE A 526 -3.42 30.54 7.53
C PHE A 526 -4.49 31.23 6.69
N ASN A 527 -5.77 30.86 6.82
CA ASN A 527 -6.89 31.47 6.13
C ASN A 527 -8.06 31.79 7.08
N PRO A 528 -8.06 32.98 7.72
CA PRO A 528 -9.08 33.37 8.70
C PRO A 528 -10.52 33.35 8.18
N TRP A 529 -10.74 33.46 6.86
CA TRP A 529 -12.07 33.34 6.25
C TRP A 529 -12.70 31.96 6.46
N MET A 530 -11.89 30.94 6.73
CA MET A 530 -12.40 29.59 7.00
C MET A 530 -13.22 29.50 8.30
N ARG A 531 -13.07 30.47 9.23
CA ARG A 531 -13.99 30.61 10.38
C ARG A 531 -15.41 30.98 9.97
N VAL A 532 -15.54 31.77 8.90
CA VAL A 532 -16.85 32.09 8.32
C VAL A 532 -17.46 30.85 7.67
N VAL A 533 -16.63 30.05 6.98
CA VAL A 533 -17.06 28.75 6.43
C VAL A 533 -17.55 27.83 7.53
N ALA A 534 -16.81 27.69 8.64
CA ALA A 534 -17.22 26.89 9.80
C ALA A 534 -18.60 27.33 10.35
N GLY A 535 -18.78 28.63 10.58
CA GLY A 535 -20.06 29.17 11.05
C GLY A 535 -21.22 28.96 10.06
N LEU A 536 -20.95 29.02 8.76
CA LEU A 536 -21.94 28.72 7.72
C LEU A 536 -22.24 27.22 7.62
N ALA A 537 -21.24 26.36 7.80
CA ALA A 537 -21.38 24.91 7.72
C ALA A 537 -22.34 24.38 8.77
N ASP A 538 -22.27 24.87 10.01
CA ASP A 538 -23.22 24.53 11.08
C ASP A 538 -24.68 24.84 10.71
N VAL A 539 -24.92 25.98 10.05
CA VAL A 539 -26.25 26.39 9.61
C VAL A 539 -26.70 25.56 8.41
N VAL A 540 -25.80 25.36 7.44
CA VAL A 540 -26.06 24.56 6.23
C VAL A 540 -26.34 23.10 6.56
N ALA A 541 -25.62 22.51 7.51
CA ALA A 541 -25.84 21.14 7.95
C ALA A 541 -27.23 20.97 8.57
N LYS A 542 -27.68 21.94 9.39
CA LYS A 542 -29.03 21.92 10.00
C LYS A 542 -30.15 22.13 8.97
N GLU A 543 -29.92 22.97 7.98
CA GLU A 543 -30.87 23.30 6.91
C GLU A 543 -30.62 22.51 5.61
N ARG A 544 -29.89 21.39 5.71
CA ARG A 544 -29.47 20.59 4.55
C ARG A 544 -30.69 20.06 3.80
N ARG A 545 -30.77 20.32 2.50
CA ARG A 545 -31.86 19.85 1.62
C ARG A 545 -31.27 19.14 0.40
N PRO A 546 -30.89 17.86 0.55
CA PRO A 546 -30.22 17.09 -0.50
C PRO A 546 -31.16 16.85 -1.68
N MET A 547 -30.62 16.95 -2.89
CA MET A 547 -31.32 16.47 -4.08
C MET A 547 -31.19 14.95 -4.21
N SER A 548 -32.20 14.30 -4.81
CA SER A 548 -32.11 12.88 -5.11
C SER A 548 -31.06 12.60 -6.17
N ASP A 549 -30.30 11.53 -5.98
CA ASP A 549 -29.35 10.94 -6.93
C ASP A 549 -29.92 10.71 -8.34
N ASN A 550 -31.25 10.57 -8.45
CA ASN A 550 -31.92 10.35 -9.72
C ASN A 550 -32.20 11.63 -10.53
N TYR A 551 -31.96 12.82 -9.96
CA TYR A 551 -32.19 14.08 -10.67
C TYR A 551 -31.24 14.25 -11.87
N PRO A 552 -31.73 14.72 -13.03
CA PRO A 552 -30.91 14.86 -14.23
C PRO A 552 -29.65 15.71 -14.04
N MET A 553 -29.71 16.81 -13.27
CA MET A 553 -28.53 17.67 -13.04
C MET A 553 -27.45 16.98 -12.21
N ILE A 554 -27.84 16.18 -11.20
CA ILE A 554 -26.90 15.39 -10.38
C ILE A 554 -26.26 14.28 -11.22
N LYS A 555 -27.01 13.64 -12.12
CA LYS A 555 -26.45 12.66 -13.06
C LYS A 555 -25.44 13.31 -14.01
N ASN A 556 -25.79 14.45 -14.60
CA ASN A 556 -24.89 15.19 -15.48
C ASN A 556 -23.61 15.64 -14.76
N GLU A 557 -23.71 16.03 -13.49
CA GLU A 557 -22.54 16.35 -12.64
C GLU A 557 -21.63 15.13 -12.45
N ARG A 558 -22.21 13.97 -12.09
CA ARG A 558 -21.45 12.71 -11.92
C ARG A 558 -20.80 12.25 -13.21
N GLU A 559 -21.51 12.35 -14.34
CA GLU A 559 -20.96 12.07 -15.67
C GLU A 559 -19.84 13.06 -16.05
N PHE A 560 -19.95 14.33 -15.65
CA PHE A 560 -18.87 15.30 -15.81
C PHE A 560 -17.65 14.91 -14.98
N PHE A 561 -17.82 14.55 -13.70
CA PHE A 561 -16.71 14.08 -12.86
C PHE A 561 -16.02 12.85 -13.47
N GLY A 562 -16.80 11.89 -13.99
CA GLY A 562 -16.27 10.72 -14.70
C GLY A 562 -15.46 11.09 -15.94
N ARG A 563 -15.95 12.01 -16.78
CA ARG A 563 -15.21 12.50 -17.95
C ARG A 563 -13.91 13.22 -17.59
N VAL A 564 -13.87 13.94 -16.46
CA VAL A 564 -12.62 14.55 -15.97
C VAL A 564 -11.65 13.49 -15.48
N SER A 565 -12.12 12.46 -14.77
CA SER A 565 -11.29 11.30 -14.39
C SER A 565 -10.66 10.64 -15.63
N GLU A 566 -11.47 10.34 -16.65
CA GLU A 566 -11.02 9.74 -17.91
C GLU A 566 -10.00 10.63 -18.63
N ALA A 567 -10.22 11.95 -18.66
CA ALA A 567 -9.28 12.90 -19.27
C ALA A 567 -7.95 12.96 -18.52
N MET A 568 -7.97 12.95 -17.18
CA MET A 568 -6.77 12.93 -16.35
C MET A 568 -6.01 11.60 -16.49
N GLU A 569 -6.73 10.48 -16.55
CA GLU A 569 -6.16 9.16 -16.81
C GLU A 569 -5.44 9.13 -18.18
N MET A 570 -6.07 9.66 -19.22
CA MET A 570 -5.44 9.76 -20.54
C MET A 570 -4.17 10.65 -20.52
N VAL A 571 -4.18 11.78 -19.80
CA VAL A 571 -2.99 12.63 -19.64
C VAL A 571 -1.88 11.88 -18.89
N ARG A 572 -2.21 11.13 -17.84
CA ARG A 572 -1.28 10.28 -17.12
C ARG A 572 -0.66 9.23 -18.05
N GLU A 573 -1.47 8.51 -18.82
CA GLU A 573 -0.99 7.48 -19.75
C GLU A 573 -0.07 8.06 -20.83
N LEU A 574 -0.40 9.22 -21.38
CA LEU A 574 0.45 9.94 -22.33
C LEU A 574 1.78 10.37 -21.70
N ARG A 575 1.75 10.87 -20.46
CA ARG A 575 2.97 11.21 -19.69
C ARG A 575 3.83 9.97 -19.48
N ASP A 576 3.24 8.88 -19.01
CA ASP A 576 3.97 7.65 -18.69
C ASP A 576 4.58 7.03 -19.96
N ALA A 577 3.84 7.00 -21.07
CA ALA A 577 4.36 6.58 -22.38
C ALA A 577 5.47 7.50 -22.91
N GLY A 578 5.35 8.82 -22.71
CA GLY A 578 6.39 9.79 -23.03
C GLY A 578 7.67 9.56 -22.23
N ASN A 579 7.56 9.34 -20.92
CA ASN A 579 8.67 9.01 -20.04
C ASN A 579 9.36 7.71 -20.47
N GLU A 580 8.59 6.67 -20.81
CA GLU A 580 9.15 5.43 -21.34
C GLU A 580 9.90 5.62 -22.66
N HIS A 581 9.38 6.47 -23.55
CA HIS A 581 10.04 6.76 -24.82
C HIS A 581 11.38 7.47 -24.58
N VAL A 582 11.39 8.51 -23.74
CA VAL A 582 12.63 9.22 -23.37
C VAL A 582 13.62 8.29 -22.68
N PHE A 583 13.15 7.43 -21.78
CA PHE A 583 13.99 6.44 -21.10
C PHE A 583 14.65 5.49 -22.10
N ARG A 584 13.90 4.97 -23.07
CA ARG A 584 14.44 4.13 -24.14
C ARG A 584 15.44 4.87 -25.03
N LEU A 585 15.24 6.16 -25.29
CA LEU A 585 16.20 6.97 -26.05
C LEU A 585 17.51 7.20 -25.30
N LEU A 586 17.44 7.46 -23.98
CA LEU A 586 18.61 7.75 -23.16
C LEU A 586 19.39 6.48 -22.77
N TYR A 587 18.67 5.41 -22.42
CA TYR A 587 19.25 4.23 -21.79
C TYR A 587 19.06 2.94 -22.61
N GLY A 588 18.21 2.93 -23.64
CA GLY A 588 17.99 1.75 -24.47
C GLY A 588 19.15 1.43 -25.41
N GLN A 589 19.27 0.17 -25.82
CA GLN A 589 20.17 -0.21 -26.90
C GLN A 589 19.51 0.14 -28.24
N ASN A 590 19.92 1.24 -28.90
CA ASN A 590 19.94 1.42 -30.37
C ASN A 590 20.08 2.90 -30.77
N LEU A 591 21.30 3.41 -30.74
CA LEU A 591 21.69 4.48 -31.67
C LEU A 591 22.80 4.05 -32.64
N PHE A 592 23.55 2.97 -32.35
CA PHE A 592 24.60 2.48 -33.24
C PHE A 592 24.82 0.96 -33.07
N GLU A 593 23.99 0.12 -33.68
CA GLU A 593 24.43 -1.21 -34.09
C GLU A 593 23.78 -1.60 -35.44
N PRO A 594 24.58 -2.00 -36.45
CA PRO A 594 24.06 -2.39 -37.75
C PRO A 594 23.42 -3.78 -37.64
N SER A 595 22.20 -3.91 -38.17
CA SER A 595 21.37 -5.12 -38.13
C SER A 595 22.17 -6.38 -38.45
N GLN A 596 22.43 -7.23 -37.45
CA GLN A 596 22.83 -8.60 -37.73
C GLN A 596 21.60 -9.41 -38.16
N LYS A 597 21.70 -9.93 -39.38
CA LYS A 597 20.71 -10.77 -40.06
C LYS A 597 20.31 -11.96 -39.18
N LYS A 598 18.99 -12.20 -39.07
CA LYS A 598 18.44 -13.49 -38.60
C LYS A 598 18.93 -14.61 -39.54
N PRO A 599 19.45 -15.75 -39.02
CA PRO A 599 19.63 -16.94 -39.83
C PRO A 599 18.25 -17.52 -40.18
N GLY A 600 18.03 -17.79 -41.46
CA GLY A 600 16.82 -18.41 -41.97
C GLY A 600 16.65 -19.82 -41.40
N LYS A 601 15.42 -20.15 -41.02
CA LYS A 601 14.99 -21.52 -40.79
C LYS A 601 14.81 -22.19 -42.14
N ASP A 602 15.70 -23.11 -42.47
CA ASP A 602 15.42 -24.16 -43.44
C ASP A 602 14.72 -25.31 -42.71
N GLU A 603 13.60 -25.76 -43.25
CA GLU A 603 12.98 -27.08 -43.02
C GLU A 603 12.01 -27.34 -44.19
N PRO A 604 11.80 -28.60 -44.59
CA PRO A 604 12.73 -29.56 -45.19
C PRO A 604 12.66 -29.59 -46.74
#